data_AF-A0A3Q9ULJ1-F1
#
_entry.id   AF-A0A3Q9ULJ1-F1
#
_cell.length_a   1.000
_cell.length_b   1.000
_cell.length_c   1.000
_cell.angle_alpha   90.00
_cell.angle_beta   90.00
_cell.angle_gamma   90.00
#
_symmetry.space_group_name_H-M   'P 1'
#
loop_
_entity.id
_entity.type
_entity.pdbx_description
1 polymer ?
#
loop_
_entity_poly.entity_id
_entity_poly.type
_entity_poly.pdbx_seq_one_letter_code
_entity_poly.pdbx_strand_id
1 'polypeptide(L)'
;MSMMSPTELAVLILIGVVMFGPDKVPDMARKAARVFHFLKNIANSTRDQLREDLGPKYADLQITDLNPKTFVRKYVMDDFQDDINGIKADLEGVRNDLDSSINDFQTATADAPQSPSSANEPAARTVALGSVPVPFDSEAT
;
A
#
# COMPACT_ATOMS: atom_id res chain seq x y z
N MET A 1 25.05 15.41 -22.09
CA MET A 1 24.28 14.26 -21.57
C MET A 1 25.28 13.16 -21.30
N SER A 2 25.73 13.02 -20.05
CA SER A 2 26.73 12.03 -19.68
C SER A 2 26.12 10.65 -19.85
N MET A 3 26.60 9.86 -20.80
CA MET A 3 26.24 8.46 -20.90
C MET A 3 26.85 7.75 -19.69
N MET A 4 26.03 7.07 -18.90
CA MET A 4 26.45 6.33 -17.72
C MET A 4 27.60 5.39 -18.08
N SER A 5 28.76 5.61 -17.46
CA SER A 5 29.92 4.76 -17.67
C SER A 5 29.72 3.41 -16.98
N PRO A 6 30.30 2.31 -17.50
CA PRO A 6 30.23 1.00 -16.86
C PRO A 6 30.70 1.01 -15.39
N THR A 7 31.64 1.90 -15.04
CA THR A 7 32.13 2.07 -13.67
C THR A 7 31.07 2.67 -12.75
N GLU A 8 30.36 3.72 -13.20
CA GLU A 8 29.27 4.32 -12.42
C GLU A 8 28.12 3.32 -12.19
N LEU A 9 27.81 2.49 -13.19
CA LEU A 9 26.85 1.39 -13.03
C LEU A 9 27.29 0.40 -11.95
N ALA A 10 28.57 0.00 -11.96
CA ALA A 10 29.11 -0.93 -10.97
C ALA A 10 29.03 -0.36 -9.54
N VAL A 11 29.30 0.94 -9.38
CA VAL A 11 29.15 1.63 -8.09
C VAL A 11 27.69 1.62 -7.61
N LEU A 12 26.73 1.87 -8.51
CA LEU A 12 25.30 1.81 -8.19
C LEU A 12 24.85 0.41 -7.73
N ILE A 13 25.31 -0.63 -8.43
CA ILE A 13 25.04 -2.01 -8.05
C ILE A 13 25.65 -2.32 -6.68
N LEU A 14 26.88 -1.88 -6.42
CA LEU A 14 27.53 -2.07 -5.14
C LEU A 14 26.74 -1.40 -4.01
N ILE A 15 26.29 -0.16 -4.19
CA ILE A 15 25.45 0.56 -3.22
C ILE A 15 24.15 -0.21 -2.97
N GLY A 16 23.48 -0.68 -4.03
CA GLY A 16 22.25 -1.48 -3.90
C GLY A 16 22.47 -2.78 -3.14
N VAL A 17 23.57 -3.48 -3.42
CA VAL A 17 23.93 -4.73 -2.72
C VAL A 17 24.22 -4.48 -1.25
N VAL A 18 24.88 -3.38 -0.88
CA VAL A 18 25.12 -3.04 0.53
C VAL A 18 23.82 -2.69 1.25
N MET A 19 22.92 -1.96 0.59
CA MET A 19 21.68 -1.49 1.22
C MET A 19 20.65 -2.62 1.41
N PHE A 20 20.52 -3.51 0.42
CA PHE A 20 19.51 -4.57 0.40
C PHE A 20 20.06 -5.95 0.78
N GLY A 21 21.38 -6.13 0.72
CA GLY A 21 22.08 -7.40 0.89
C GLY A 21 22.32 -8.14 -0.44
N PRO A 22 23.46 -8.85 -0.57
CA PRO A 22 23.86 -9.55 -1.80
C PRO A 22 22.90 -10.66 -2.22
N ASP A 23 22.14 -11.21 -1.28
CA ASP A 23 21.20 -12.30 -1.55
C ASP A 23 19.83 -11.79 -2.03
N LYS A 24 19.41 -10.59 -1.61
CA LYS A 24 18.05 -10.09 -1.90
C LYS A 24 17.92 -9.52 -3.31
N VAL A 25 18.92 -8.79 -3.78
CA VAL A 25 18.94 -8.20 -5.12
C VAL A 25 18.74 -9.25 -6.23
N PRO A 26 19.53 -10.34 -6.31
CA PRO A 26 19.35 -11.35 -7.35
C PRO A 26 18.02 -12.11 -7.20
N ASP A 27 17.57 -12.39 -5.98
CA ASP A 27 16.29 -13.06 -5.75
C ASP A 27 15.09 -12.22 -6.19
N MET A 28 15.10 -10.93 -5.90
CA MET A 28 14.05 -10.00 -6.36
C MET A 28 14.11 -9.81 -7.88
N ALA A 29 15.30 -9.67 -8.45
CA ALA A 29 15.48 -9.58 -9.90
C ALA A 29 14.96 -10.84 -10.62
N ARG A 30 15.22 -12.04 -10.08
CA ARG A 30 14.70 -13.30 -10.63
C ARG A 30 13.18 -13.38 -10.58
N LYS A 31 12.57 -12.95 -9.47
CA LYS A 31 11.10 -12.91 -9.32
C LYS A 31 10.49 -11.94 -10.34
N ALA A 32 11.04 -10.73 -10.45
CA ALA A 32 10.60 -9.73 -11.42
C ALA A 32 10.77 -10.23 -12.87
N ALA A 33 11.90 -10.87 -13.19
CA ALA A 33 12.15 -11.44 -14.51
C ALA A 33 11.11 -12.50 -14.87
N ARG A 34 10.72 -13.37 -13.92
CA ARG A 34 9.67 -14.38 -14.15
C ARG A 34 8.32 -13.74 -14.46
N VAL A 35 7.95 -12.70 -13.71
CA VAL A 35 6.70 -11.94 -13.96
C VAL A 35 6.77 -11.24 -15.32
N PHE A 36 7.90 -10.63 -15.66
CA PHE A 36 8.10 -9.97 -16.95
C PHE A 36 7.99 -10.96 -18.12
N HIS A 37 8.63 -12.12 -18.01
CA HIS A 37 8.53 -13.18 -19.02
C HIS A 37 7.10 -13.71 -19.16
N PHE A 38 6.41 -13.90 -18.04
CA PHE A 38 5.00 -14.32 -18.04
C PHE A 38 4.10 -13.29 -18.71
N LEU A 39 4.26 -12.01 -18.37
CA LEU A 39 3.52 -10.90 -18.98
C LEU A 39 3.81 -10.79 -20.48
N LYS A 40 5.08 -10.94 -20.90
CA LYS A 40 5.46 -10.97 -22.31
C LYS A 40 4.77 -12.12 -23.05
N ASN A 41 4.73 -13.30 -22.44
CA ASN A 41 4.10 -14.47 -23.04
C ASN A 41 2.58 -14.31 -23.16
N ILE A 42 1.90 -13.74 -22.15
CA ILE A 42 0.47 -13.41 -22.22
C ILE A 42 0.22 -12.39 -23.32
N ALA A 43 0.99 -11.30 -23.34
CA ALA A 43 0.84 -10.26 -24.36
C ALA A 43 0.97 -10.79 -25.79
N ASN A 44 1.87 -11.75 -26.00
CA ASN A 44 2.03 -12.42 -27.30
C ASN A 44 0.88 -13.42 -27.57
N SER A 45 0.51 -14.25 -26.59
CA SER A 45 -0.53 -15.29 -26.74
C SER A 45 -1.93 -14.70 -26.96
N THR A 46 -2.28 -13.63 -26.26
CA THR A 46 -3.57 -12.94 -26.43
C THR A 46 -3.63 -12.24 -27.79
N ARG A 47 -2.50 -11.74 -28.31
CA ARG A 47 -2.44 -11.17 -29.67
C ARG A 47 -2.76 -12.23 -30.73
N ASP A 48 -2.23 -13.44 -30.56
CA ASP A 48 -2.44 -14.53 -31.51
C ASP A 48 -3.91 -15.01 -31.49
N GLN A 49 -4.50 -15.17 -30.30
CA GLN A 49 -5.89 -15.60 -30.12
C GLN A 49 -6.93 -14.54 -30.54
N LEU A 50 -6.72 -13.26 -30.22
CA LEU A 50 -7.61 -12.16 -30.66
C LEU A 50 -7.57 -11.98 -32.18
N ARG A 51 -6.43 -12.28 -32.83
CA ARG A 51 -6.30 -12.20 -34.29
C ARG A 51 -7.02 -13.34 -35.01
N GLU A 52 -7.10 -14.51 -34.37
CA GLU A 52 -7.74 -15.71 -34.91
C GLU A 52 -9.27 -15.63 -34.76
N ASP A 53 -9.77 -15.17 -33.62
CA ASP A 53 -11.22 -15.21 -33.31
C ASP A 53 -12.00 -13.93 -33.65
N LEU A 54 -11.36 -12.75 -33.71
CA LEU A 54 -12.06 -11.46 -33.86
C LEU A 54 -11.75 -10.72 -35.18
N GLY A 55 -10.93 -11.32 -36.04
CA GLY A 55 -10.61 -10.81 -37.36
C GLY A 55 -9.69 -9.56 -37.37
N PRO A 56 -9.16 -9.19 -38.55
CA PRO A 56 -8.10 -8.19 -38.73
C PRO A 56 -8.44 -6.76 -38.27
N LYS A 57 -9.69 -6.52 -37.82
CA LYS A 57 -10.21 -5.20 -37.42
C LYS A 57 -9.77 -4.77 -36.02
N TYR A 58 -9.31 -5.70 -35.18
CA TYR A 58 -8.79 -5.43 -33.84
C TYR A 58 -7.25 -5.60 -33.74
N ALA A 59 -6.61 -6.04 -34.83
CA ALA A 59 -5.16 -6.11 -34.96
C ALA A 59 -4.50 -4.72 -35.08
N ASP A 60 -5.29 -3.69 -35.40
CA ASP A 60 -4.89 -2.28 -35.50
C ASP A 60 -5.00 -1.50 -34.18
N LEU A 61 -5.42 -2.13 -33.08
CA LEU A 61 -5.16 -1.56 -31.75
C LEU A 61 -3.67 -1.77 -31.45
N GLN A 62 -2.90 -0.76 -31.85
CA GLN A 62 -1.45 -0.76 -31.91
C GLN A 62 -0.77 -0.94 -30.56
N ILE A 63 -0.37 -2.17 -30.27
CA ILE A 63 0.54 -2.50 -29.15
C ILE A 63 1.94 -1.84 -29.31
N THR A 64 2.26 -1.27 -30.48
CA THR A 64 3.54 -0.59 -30.75
C THR A 64 3.61 0.85 -30.20
N ASP A 65 2.47 1.53 -29.96
CA ASP A 65 2.46 2.92 -29.49
C ASP A 65 1.68 3.12 -28.17
N LEU A 66 1.63 2.07 -27.34
CA LEU A 66 1.18 2.18 -25.96
C LEU A 66 2.34 2.62 -25.08
N ASN A 67 2.64 3.92 -25.09
CA ASN A 67 3.21 4.53 -23.89
C ASN A 67 2.24 4.21 -22.73
N PRO A 68 2.66 3.47 -21.68
CA PRO A 68 1.73 3.00 -20.64
C PRO A 68 1.04 4.19 -19.96
N LYS A 69 1.73 5.33 -19.89
CA LYS A 69 1.22 6.59 -19.37
C LYS A 69 0.05 7.15 -20.19
N THR A 70 0.07 6.98 -21.51
CA THR A 70 -0.97 7.49 -22.42
C THR A 70 -2.17 6.54 -22.49
N PHE A 71 -1.94 5.22 -22.41
CA PHE A 71 -3.02 4.22 -22.39
C PHE A 71 -3.80 4.24 -21.09
N VAL A 72 -3.11 4.28 -19.94
CA VAL A 72 -3.75 4.49 -18.63
C VAL A 72 -4.48 5.82 -18.63
N ARG A 73 -3.87 6.90 -19.17
CA ARG A 73 -4.57 8.18 -19.23
C ARG A 73 -5.86 8.15 -20.06
N LYS A 74 -5.88 7.42 -21.18
CA LYS A 74 -7.05 7.41 -22.06
C LYS A 74 -8.15 6.45 -21.58
N TYR A 75 -7.78 5.29 -21.05
CA TYR A 75 -8.75 4.25 -20.65
C TYR A 75 -9.04 4.25 -19.15
N VAL A 76 -8.05 4.51 -18.28
CA VAL A 76 -8.30 4.62 -16.84
C VAL A 76 -8.89 5.98 -16.49
N MET A 77 -8.57 7.08 -17.17
CA MET A 77 -9.28 8.33 -16.85
C MET A 77 -10.72 8.32 -17.36
N ASP A 78 -11.03 7.81 -18.54
CA ASP A 78 -12.44 7.81 -19.01
C ASP A 78 -13.34 6.87 -18.19
N ASP A 79 -12.86 5.68 -17.78
CA ASP A 79 -13.67 4.75 -16.96
C ASP A 79 -13.58 4.99 -15.45
N PHE A 80 -12.49 5.58 -14.92
CA PHE A 80 -12.32 5.83 -13.48
C PHE A 80 -12.41 7.31 -13.08
N GLN A 81 -12.76 8.25 -13.97
CA GLN A 81 -12.91 9.66 -13.57
C GLN A 81 -13.99 9.83 -12.50
N ASP A 82 -15.13 9.13 -12.63
CA ASP A 82 -16.20 9.19 -11.63
C ASP A 82 -15.78 8.52 -10.31
N ASP A 83 -15.12 7.36 -10.38
CA ASP A 83 -14.66 6.62 -9.19
C ASP A 83 -13.51 7.34 -8.46
N ILE A 84 -12.54 7.90 -9.19
CA ILE A 84 -11.40 8.63 -8.61
C ILE A 84 -11.86 9.96 -7.99
N ASN A 85 -12.88 10.62 -8.54
CA ASN A 85 -13.45 11.82 -7.93
C ASN A 85 -14.14 11.50 -6.59
N GLY A 86 -14.86 10.37 -6.51
CA GLY A 86 -15.42 9.88 -5.24
C GLY A 86 -14.35 9.54 -4.20
N ILE A 87 -13.31 8.80 -4.60
CA ILE A 87 -12.20 8.43 -3.70
C ILE A 87 -11.40 9.67 -3.25
N LYS A 88 -11.22 10.67 -4.12
CA LYS A 88 -10.59 11.95 -3.76
C LYS A 88 -11.42 12.72 -2.74
N ALA A 89 -12.74 12.79 -2.91
CA ALA A 89 -13.63 13.47 -1.98
C ALA A 89 -13.61 12.81 -0.59
N ASP A 90 -13.66 11.48 -0.52
CA ASP A 90 -13.57 10.73 0.74
C ASP A 90 -12.21 10.93 1.41
N LEU A 91 -11.13 10.90 0.64
CA LEU A 91 -9.77 11.10 1.16
C LEU A 91 -9.53 12.53 1.65
N GLU A 92 -10.12 13.53 1.00
CA GLU A 92 -10.13 14.92 1.46
C GLU A 92 -10.93 15.07 2.77
N GLY A 93 -12.05 14.37 2.93
CA GLY A 93 -12.82 14.32 4.18
C GLY A 93 -12.02 13.74 5.34
N VAL A 94 -11.38 12.59 5.14
CA VAL A 94 -10.51 11.94 6.15
C VAL A 94 -9.32 12.83 6.51
N ARG A 95 -8.74 13.53 5.53
CA ARG A 95 -7.63 14.45 5.76
C ARG A 95 -8.05 15.63 6.63
N ASN A 96 -9.21 16.23 6.37
CA ASN A 96 -9.72 17.37 7.14
C ASN A 96 -10.07 16.96 8.58
N ASP A 97 -10.61 15.76 8.78
CA ASP A 97 -10.90 15.20 10.11
C ASP A 97 -9.61 14.97 10.92
N LEU A 98 -8.58 14.45 10.26
CA LEU A 98 -7.26 14.24 10.87
C LEU A 98 -6.58 15.56 11.22
N ASP A 99 -6.58 16.55 10.32
CA ASP A 99 -6.04 17.88 10.61
C ASP A 99 -6.78 18.55 11.79
N SER A 100 -8.10 18.39 11.87
CA SER A 100 -8.90 18.92 12.99
C SER A 100 -8.55 18.23 14.31
N SER A 101 -8.43 16.91 14.32
CA SER A 101 -8.06 16.13 15.50
C SER A 101 -6.64 16.46 15.99
N ILE A 102 -5.71 16.71 15.07
CA ILE A 102 -4.35 17.14 15.40
C ILE A 102 -4.35 18.54 16.04
N ASN A 103 -5.14 19.47 15.52
CA ASN A 103 -5.28 20.82 16.07
C ASN A 103 -5.95 20.81 17.46
N ASP A 104 -6.96 19.97 17.68
CA ASP A 104 -7.62 19.80 18.98
C ASP A 104 -6.68 19.16 20.00
N PHE A 105 -5.90 18.15 19.60
CA PHE A 105 -4.87 17.58 20.46
C PHE A 105 -3.80 18.60 20.83
N GLN A 106 -3.34 19.40 19.87
CA GLN A 106 -2.36 20.46 20.13
C GLN A 106 -2.92 21.55 21.05
N THR A 107 -4.20 21.90 20.93
CA THR A 107 -4.88 22.87 21.79
C THR A 107 -5.09 22.33 23.21
N ALA A 108 -5.50 21.07 23.36
CA ALA A 108 -5.64 20.40 24.65
C ALA A 108 -4.28 20.18 25.35
N THR A 109 -3.21 20.03 24.59
CA THR A 109 -1.84 19.94 25.13
C THR A 109 -1.26 21.33 25.46
N ALA A 110 -1.78 22.39 24.85
CA ALA A 110 -1.41 23.78 25.15
C ALA A 110 -2.14 24.35 26.39
N ASP A 111 -3.26 23.75 26.81
CA ASP A 111 -4.06 24.17 27.97
C ASP A 111 -4.11 23.09 29.06
N ALA A 112 -2.96 22.72 29.61
CA ALA A 112 -2.86 21.76 30.72
C ALA A 112 -2.68 22.44 32.10
N PRO A 113 -3.74 22.59 32.92
CA PRO A 113 -3.63 22.67 34.37
C PRO A 113 -3.55 21.26 34.99
N GLN A 114 -2.67 21.12 35.99
CA GLN A 114 -2.39 19.88 36.72
C GLN A 114 -3.60 19.33 37.51
N SER A 115 -3.70 18.00 37.55
CA SER A 115 -4.31 17.08 38.55
C SER A 115 -5.52 17.51 39.40
N PRO A 116 -6.41 16.54 39.69
CA PRO A 116 -6.85 16.32 41.07
C PRO A 116 -6.48 14.92 41.54
N SER A 117 -5.54 14.88 42.48
CA SER A 117 -5.37 13.79 43.43
C SER A 117 -6.49 13.90 44.48
N SER A 118 -7.21 12.80 44.71
CA SER A 118 -7.93 12.59 45.97
C SER A 118 -7.53 11.21 46.48
N ALA A 119 -6.49 11.21 47.30
CA ALA A 119 -6.08 10.11 48.13
C ALA A 119 -7.02 10.02 49.35
N ASN A 120 -7.63 8.86 49.56
CA ASN A 120 -8.08 8.44 50.88
C ASN A 120 -7.25 7.22 51.29
N GLU A 121 -6.74 7.29 52.51
CA GLU A 121 -5.52 6.65 53.03
C GLU A 121 -5.71 5.19 53.53
N PRO A 122 -4.66 4.51 54.06
CA PRO A 122 -4.39 3.09 53.87
C PRO A 122 -4.77 2.20 55.06
N ALA A 123 -4.98 0.91 54.82
CA ALA A 123 -4.83 -0.11 55.85
C ALA A 123 -4.39 -1.44 55.25
N ALA A 124 -3.40 -2.06 55.89
CA ALA A 124 -2.63 -3.18 55.42
C ALA A 124 -3.41 -4.51 55.32
N ARG A 125 -3.04 -5.29 54.30
CA ARG A 125 -2.71 -6.74 54.35
C ARG A 125 -3.66 -7.65 55.16
N THR A 126 -4.43 -8.48 54.46
CA THR A 126 -4.64 -9.89 54.85
C THR A 126 -4.95 -10.76 53.63
N VAL A 127 -4.23 -11.87 53.56
CA VAL A 127 -4.34 -12.98 52.61
C VAL A 127 -5.44 -13.91 53.08
N ALA A 128 -6.40 -14.34 52.23
CA ALA A 128 -7.00 -15.70 52.25
C ALA A 128 -8.17 -15.88 51.25
N LEU A 129 -7.99 -16.88 50.38
CA LEU A 129 -8.94 -17.88 49.86
C LEU A 129 -10.35 -17.45 49.39
N GLY A 130 -10.66 -17.74 48.12
CA GLY A 130 -12.05 -17.89 47.68
C GLY A 130 -12.26 -17.84 46.18
N SER A 131 -11.76 -18.85 45.45
CA SER A 131 -12.16 -19.11 44.07
C SER A 131 -13.63 -19.50 43.99
N VAL A 132 -14.47 -18.73 43.28
CA VAL A 132 -15.73 -19.22 42.71
C VAL A 132 -15.78 -18.81 41.24
N PRO A 133 -15.80 -19.76 40.28
CA PRO A 133 -15.82 -19.48 38.86
C PRO A 133 -17.21 -18.97 38.42
N VAL A 134 -17.23 -17.98 37.54
CA VAL A 134 -18.45 -17.49 36.89
C VAL A 134 -18.96 -18.50 35.85
N PRO A 135 -20.27 -18.79 35.78
CA PRO A 135 -20.83 -19.80 34.87
C PRO A 135 -20.89 -19.32 33.42
N PHE A 136 -20.66 -20.23 32.47
CA PHE A 136 -20.77 -19.97 31.04
C PHE A 136 -22.23 -19.85 30.58
N ASP A 137 -22.52 -18.81 29.79
CA ASP A 137 -23.81 -18.53 29.16
C ASP A 137 -24.05 -19.49 27.97
N SER A 138 -25.21 -20.14 27.96
CA SER A 138 -25.58 -21.18 26.99
C SER A 138 -26.47 -20.65 25.86
N GLU A 139 -26.76 -19.35 25.81
CA GLU A 139 -27.68 -18.76 24.82
C GLU A 139 -26.98 -18.13 23.61
N ALA A 140 -25.66 -18.27 23.46
CA ALA A 140 -24.93 -17.90 22.25
C ALA A 140 -24.70 -19.14 21.35
N THR A 141 -25.71 -19.47 20.52
CA THR A 141 -25.61 -20.44 19.40
C THR A 141 -25.19 -19.76 18.11
#